data_AF-A0A317D524-F1
#
_entry.id   AF-A0A317D524-F1
#
_cell.length_a   1.000
_cell.length_b   1.000
_cell.length_c   1.000
_cell.angle_alpha   90.00
_cell.angle_beta   90.00
_cell.angle_gamma   90.00
#
_symmetry.space_group_name_H-M   'P 1'
#
loop_
_entity.id
_entity.type
_entity.pdbx_description
1 polymer ?
#
loop_
_entity_poly.entity_id
_entity_poly.type
_entity_poly.pdbx_seq_one_letter_code
_entity_poly.pdbx_strand_id
1 'polypeptide(L)'
;MDAQPTPTADTRPCAHCGREVPQRAGAGRPFRYCRDNDGACQRASRNSRMRHRNAPGLPGQVARTWEAVDRLDQIVDTLTEALHAELSPAGVERQLAQLRAEASAEVAAAHTERDEARREAEDAAAAAVRARQEARTAVADRDAARERADRTVE
;
A
#
# COMPACT_ATOMS: atom_id res chain seq x y z
N MET A 1 -44.88 43.45 -18.07
CA MET A 1 -45.30 42.86 -16.79
C MET A 1 -44.95 41.38 -16.88
N ASP A 2 -43.75 41.03 -16.42
CA ASP A 2 -43.27 39.65 -16.46
C ASP A 2 -43.81 38.91 -15.24
N ALA A 3 -44.65 37.90 -15.50
CA ALA A 3 -45.14 36.98 -14.49
C ALA A 3 -44.00 36.05 -14.08
N GLN A 4 -43.48 36.22 -12.85
CA GLN A 4 -42.55 35.26 -12.26
C GLN A 4 -43.26 33.91 -12.05
N PRO A 5 -42.69 32.78 -12.51
CA PRO A 5 -43.25 31.46 -12.24
C PRO A 5 -43.10 31.14 -10.74
N THR A 6 -44.22 30.87 -10.08
CA THR A 6 -44.27 30.29 -8.73
C THR A 6 -43.54 28.94 -8.74
N PRO A 7 -42.64 28.66 -7.77
CA PRO A 7 -41.94 27.39 -7.72
C PRO A 7 -42.95 26.27 -7.41
N THR A 8 -43.29 25.48 -8.42
CA THR A 8 -44.02 24.22 -8.25
C THR A 8 -43.17 23.31 -7.36
N ALA A 9 -43.70 22.92 -6.21
CA ALA A 9 -43.04 21.97 -5.33
C ALA A 9 -42.71 20.71 -6.14
N ASP A 10 -41.41 20.38 -6.28
CA ASP A 10 -40.97 19.14 -6.92
C ASP A 10 -41.58 17.97 -6.13
N THR A 11 -42.41 17.14 -6.77
CA THR A 11 -43.05 15.97 -6.15
C THR A 11 -42.43 14.69 -6.70
N ARG A 12 -42.25 13.70 -5.82
CA ARG A 12 -41.77 12.36 -6.22
C ARG A 12 -42.66 11.27 -5.65
N PRO A 13 -42.89 10.16 -6.36
CA PRO A 13 -43.73 9.08 -5.86
C PRO A 13 -43.07 8.38 -4.66
N CYS A 14 -43.88 8.08 -3.64
CA CYS A 14 -43.48 7.29 -2.49
C CYS A 14 -43.06 5.88 -2.93
N ALA A 15 -41.86 5.44 -2.51
CA ALA A 15 -41.34 4.11 -2.85
C ALA A 15 -42.06 2.93 -2.17
N HIS A 16 -43.18 3.17 -1.47
CA HIS A 16 -44.02 2.13 -0.89
C HIS A 16 -45.45 2.13 -1.44
N CYS A 17 -46.13 3.28 -1.43
CA CYS A 17 -47.54 3.37 -1.83
C CYS A 17 -47.77 4.18 -3.12
N GLY A 18 -46.72 4.73 -3.74
CA GLY A 18 -46.81 5.48 -5.00
C GLY A 18 -47.36 6.91 -4.89
N ARG A 19 -47.95 7.31 -3.75
CA ARG A 19 -48.48 8.67 -3.54
C ARG A 19 -47.41 9.74 -3.77
N GLU A 20 -47.79 10.86 -4.38
CA GLU A 20 -46.90 12.02 -4.57
C GLU A 20 -46.44 12.59 -3.22
N VAL A 21 -45.14 12.74 -3.06
CA VAL A 21 -44.49 13.28 -1.86
C VAL A 21 -43.80 14.60 -2.23
N PRO A 22 -44.26 15.75 -1.70
CA PRO A 22 -43.59 17.02 -1.86
C PRO A 22 -42.15 16.95 -1.35
N GLN A 23 -41.20 17.37 -2.17
CA GLN A 23 -39.80 17.43 -1.83
C GLN A 23 -39.48 18.76 -1.14
N ARG A 24 -38.41 18.77 -0.33
CA ARG A 24 -37.88 20.03 0.20
C ARG A 24 -37.24 20.84 -0.94
N ALA A 25 -37.43 22.15 -0.91
CA ALA A 25 -36.64 23.07 -1.73
C ALA A 25 -35.27 23.28 -1.05
N GLY A 26 -34.22 22.59 -1.52
CA GLY A 26 -32.86 22.78 -1.02
C GLY A 26 -31.98 21.53 -0.94
N ALA A 27 -30.76 21.71 -0.45
CA ALA A 27 -29.74 20.66 -0.33
C ALA A 27 -30.13 19.54 0.65
N GLY A 28 -29.66 18.31 0.38
CA GLY A 28 -29.87 17.12 1.21
C GLY A 28 -30.41 15.91 0.44
N ARG A 29 -30.74 14.81 1.12
CA ARG A 29 -31.28 13.59 0.50
C ARG A 29 -32.80 13.64 0.28
N PRO A 30 -33.33 13.54 -0.96
CA PRO A 30 -34.76 13.61 -1.25
C PRO A 30 -35.63 12.67 -0.38
N PHE A 31 -36.86 13.09 -0.09
CA PHE A 31 -37.83 12.25 0.61
C PHE A 31 -38.23 11.07 -0.27
N ARG A 32 -38.06 9.86 0.26
CA ARG A 32 -38.35 8.60 -0.45
C ARG A 32 -39.72 8.01 -0.07
N TYR A 33 -40.28 8.40 1.06
CA TYR A 33 -41.54 7.87 1.59
C TYR A 33 -42.42 9.01 2.10
N CYS A 34 -43.71 8.74 2.20
CA CYS A 34 -44.70 9.64 2.80
C CYS A 34 -44.29 10.08 4.22
N ARG A 35 -44.52 11.36 4.51
CA ARG A 35 -44.20 12.00 5.80
C ARG A 35 -45.43 12.31 6.66
N ASP A 36 -46.58 12.42 6.03
CA ASP A 36 -47.90 12.72 6.59
C ASP A 36 -48.50 11.55 7.41
N ASN A 37 -47.87 10.39 7.41
CA ASN A 37 -48.42 9.17 8.02
C ASN A 37 -47.45 8.55 9.04
N ASP A 38 -46.81 9.39 9.87
CA ASP A 38 -45.88 9.00 10.94
C ASP A 38 -44.81 7.99 10.52
N GLY A 39 -44.35 8.03 9.28
CA GLY A 39 -43.36 7.08 8.74
C GLY A 39 -43.86 5.66 8.51
N ALA A 40 -45.18 5.41 8.48
CA ALA A 40 -45.78 4.10 8.26
C ALA A 40 -45.29 3.43 6.95
N CYS A 41 -45.18 4.20 5.86
CA CYS A 41 -44.69 3.70 4.58
C CYS A 41 -43.23 3.22 4.63
N GLN A 42 -42.38 3.93 5.38
CA GLN A 42 -40.99 3.53 5.58
C GLN A 42 -40.89 2.25 6.42
N ARG A 43 -41.68 2.15 7.50
CA ARG A 43 -41.75 0.95 8.35
C ARG A 43 -42.29 -0.26 7.58
N ALA A 44 -43.35 -0.10 6.81
CA ALA A 44 -43.95 -1.16 6.01
C ALA A 44 -42.96 -1.68 4.93
N SER A 45 -42.27 -0.76 4.24
CA SER A 45 -41.21 -1.12 3.29
C SER A 45 -40.06 -1.88 3.97
N ARG A 46 -39.63 -1.45 5.16
CA ARG A 46 -38.61 -2.17 5.96
C ARG A 46 -39.10 -3.55 6.40
N ASN A 47 -40.34 -3.66 6.89
CA ASN A 47 -40.92 -4.91 7.36
C ASN A 47 -41.13 -5.90 6.20
N SER A 48 -41.52 -5.44 5.01
CA SER A 48 -41.61 -6.30 3.82
C SER A 48 -40.26 -6.93 3.48
N ARG A 49 -39.17 -6.15 3.47
CA ARG A 49 -37.81 -6.68 3.27
C ARG A 49 -37.37 -7.64 4.37
N MET A 50 -37.74 -7.39 5.63
CA MET A 50 -37.45 -8.33 6.72
C MET A 50 -38.24 -9.63 6.58
N ARG A 51 -39.52 -9.57 6.20
CA ARG A 51 -40.36 -10.76 5.99
C ARG A 51 -39.89 -11.63 4.84
N HIS A 52 -39.45 -11.02 3.73
CA HIS A 52 -38.92 -11.78 2.59
C HIS A 52 -37.60 -12.49 2.95
N ARG A 53 -36.69 -11.81 3.65
CA ARG A 53 -35.43 -12.42 4.11
C ARG A 53 -35.62 -13.51 5.16
N ASN A 54 -36.59 -13.31 6.06
CA ASN A 54 -36.88 -14.23 7.17
C ASN A 54 -38.05 -15.17 6.88
N ALA A 55 -38.48 -15.31 5.61
CA ALA A 55 -39.61 -16.16 5.28
C ALA A 55 -39.29 -17.62 5.69
N PRO A 56 -40.18 -18.28 6.46
CA PRO A 56 -40.01 -19.69 6.78
C PRO A 56 -40.27 -20.56 5.54
N GLY A 57 -39.69 -21.76 5.52
CA GLY A 57 -39.88 -22.73 4.43
C GLY A 57 -39.06 -22.46 3.17
N LEU A 58 -39.44 -23.12 2.07
CA LEU A 58 -38.70 -23.15 0.81
C LEU A 58 -38.44 -21.75 0.19
N PRO A 59 -39.39 -20.80 0.16
CA PRO A 59 -39.15 -19.49 -0.46
C PRO A 59 -38.04 -18.69 0.21
N GLY A 60 -37.94 -18.75 1.55
CA GLY A 60 -36.86 -18.07 2.28
C GLY A 60 -35.51 -18.80 2.16
N GLN A 61 -35.52 -20.12 1.97
CA GLN A 61 -34.30 -20.86 1.65
C GLN A 61 -33.76 -20.46 0.27
N VAL A 62 -34.64 -20.39 -0.75
CA VAL A 62 -34.28 -19.91 -2.10
C VAL A 62 -33.74 -18.48 -2.07
N ALA A 63 -34.39 -17.58 -1.32
CA ALA A 63 -33.91 -16.20 -1.18
C ALA A 63 -32.49 -16.13 -0.58
N ARG A 64 -32.20 -16.93 0.46
CA ARG A 64 -30.85 -16.98 1.05
C ARG A 64 -29.81 -17.59 0.12
N THR A 65 -30.19 -18.56 -0.71
CA THR A 65 -29.28 -19.12 -1.73
C THR A 65 -28.91 -18.06 -2.76
N TRP A 66 -29.86 -17.24 -3.23
CA TRP A 66 -29.56 -16.12 -4.12
C TRP A 66 -28.66 -15.06 -3.47
N GLU A 67 -28.89 -14.72 -2.20
CA GLU A 67 -27.98 -13.84 -1.47
C GLU A 67 -26.55 -14.43 -1.37
N ALA A 68 -26.41 -15.76 -1.33
CA ALA A 68 -25.10 -16.41 -1.35
C ALA A 68 -24.46 -16.33 -2.75
N VAL A 69 -25.25 -16.46 -3.82
CA VAL A 69 -24.78 -16.27 -5.20
C VAL A 69 -24.27 -14.83 -5.40
N ASP A 70 -25.05 -13.83 -4.99
CA ASP A 70 -24.64 -12.42 -5.07
C ASP A 70 -23.30 -12.15 -4.34
N ARG A 71 -23.09 -12.81 -3.18
CA ARG A 71 -21.81 -12.73 -2.46
C ARG A 71 -20.68 -13.42 -3.19
N LEU A 72 -20.94 -14.55 -3.83
CA LEU A 72 -19.93 -15.25 -4.64
C LEU A 72 -19.51 -14.39 -5.83
N ASP A 73 -20.45 -13.75 -6.51
CA ASP A 73 -20.15 -12.83 -7.62
C ASP A 73 -19.27 -11.67 -7.15
N GLN A 74 -19.59 -11.08 -6.00
CA GLN A 74 -18.74 -10.03 -5.41
C GLN A 74 -17.31 -10.51 -5.09
N ILE A 75 -17.17 -11.75 -4.61
CA ILE A 75 -15.85 -12.35 -4.34
C ILE A 75 -15.09 -12.58 -5.65
N VAL A 76 -15.75 -13.09 -6.69
CA VAL A 76 -15.15 -13.33 -8.01
C VAL A 76 -14.65 -12.03 -8.63
N ASP A 77 -15.42 -10.96 -8.55
CA ASP A 77 -15.01 -9.63 -9.04
C ASP A 77 -13.76 -9.14 -8.32
N THR A 78 -13.77 -9.21 -6.98
CA THR A 78 -12.64 -8.78 -6.15
C THR A 78 -11.38 -9.60 -6.45
N LEU A 79 -11.52 -10.93 -6.60
CA LEU A 79 -10.40 -11.80 -6.93
C LEU A 79 -9.86 -11.53 -8.33
N THR A 80 -10.73 -11.27 -9.29
CA THR A 80 -10.34 -10.97 -10.67
C THR A 80 -9.58 -9.65 -10.75
N GLU A 81 -10.02 -8.62 -10.03
CA GLU A 81 -9.31 -7.35 -9.95
C GLU A 81 -7.93 -7.51 -9.30
N ALA A 82 -7.84 -8.25 -8.20
CA ALA A 82 -6.58 -8.54 -7.53
C ALA A 82 -5.62 -9.34 -8.43
N LEU A 83 -6.12 -10.39 -9.09
CA LEU A 83 -5.32 -11.18 -10.03
C LEU A 83 -4.88 -10.34 -11.22
N HIS A 84 -5.73 -9.44 -11.73
CA HIS A 84 -5.34 -8.55 -12.81
C HIS A 84 -4.26 -7.54 -12.37
N ALA A 85 -4.35 -7.00 -11.15
CA ALA A 85 -3.35 -6.07 -10.63
C ALA A 85 -1.96 -6.70 -10.54
N GLU A 86 -1.87 -8.00 -10.24
CA GLU A 86 -0.61 -8.73 -10.07
C GLU A 86 -0.14 -9.45 -11.35
N LEU A 87 -1.04 -10.09 -12.09
CA LEU A 87 -0.72 -10.96 -13.23
C LEU A 87 -0.89 -10.27 -14.59
N SER A 88 -1.39 -9.03 -14.64
CA SER A 88 -1.34 -8.26 -15.88
C SER A 88 0.12 -7.96 -16.26
N PRO A 89 0.40 -7.70 -17.55
CA PRO A 89 1.73 -7.29 -18.00
C PRO A 89 2.29 -6.11 -17.19
N ALA A 90 1.47 -5.10 -16.93
CA ALA A 90 1.86 -3.96 -16.11
C ALA A 90 2.14 -4.35 -14.65
N GLY A 91 1.38 -5.29 -14.08
CA GLY A 91 1.63 -5.86 -12.75
C GLY A 91 3.00 -6.53 -12.64
N VAL A 92 3.27 -7.45 -13.57
CA VAL A 92 4.54 -8.18 -13.65
C VAL A 92 5.71 -7.22 -13.92
N GLU A 93 5.55 -6.24 -14.80
CA GLU A 93 6.58 -5.24 -15.07
C GLU A 93 6.95 -4.42 -13.83
N ARG A 94 5.97 -4.02 -13.00
CA ARG A 94 6.23 -3.36 -11.72
C ARG A 94 7.03 -4.27 -10.78
N GLN A 95 6.63 -5.54 -10.62
CA GLN A 95 7.34 -6.49 -9.77
C GLN A 95 8.78 -6.71 -10.26
N LEU A 96 8.98 -6.88 -11.57
CA LEU A 96 10.31 -7.01 -12.17
C LEU A 96 11.15 -5.74 -11.97
N ALA A 97 10.56 -4.55 -12.08
CA ALA A 97 11.25 -3.30 -11.83
C ALA A 97 11.70 -3.19 -10.37
N GLN A 98 10.85 -3.59 -9.43
CA GLN A 98 11.18 -3.64 -8.00
C GLN A 98 12.35 -4.61 -7.74
N LEU A 99 12.26 -5.85 -8.23
CA LEU A 99 13.33 -6.85 -8.08
C LEU A 99 14.65 -6.37 -8.70
N ARG A 100 14.60 -5.69 -9.85
CA ARG A 100 15.79 -5.11 -10.47
C ARG A 100 16.39 -3.98 -9.63
N ALA A 101 15.57 -3.17 -8.98
CA ALA A 101 16.03 -2.12 -8.08
C ALA A 101 16.69 -2.71 -6.84
N GLU A 102 16.08 -3.73 -6.22
CA GLU A 102 16.64 -4.46 -5.09
C GLU A 102 17.99 -5.10 -5.44
N ALA A 103 18.07 -5.84 -6.55
CA ALA A 103 19.32 -6.44 -7.01
C ALA A 103 20.40 -5.39 -7.32
N SER A 104 20.01 -4.23 -7.90
CA SER A 104 20.94 -3.14 -8.16
C SER A 104 21.51 -2.55 -6.87
N ALA A 105 20.68 -2.45 -5.82
CA ALA A 105 21.11 -1.98 -4.50
C ALA A 105 22.09 -2.98 -3.85
N GLU A 106 21.82 -4.28 -3.92
CA GLU A 106 22.71 -5.32 -3.41
C GLU A 106 24.08 -5.30 -4.12
N VAL A 107 24.10 -5.17 -5.45
CA VAL A 107 25.35 -5.06 -6.22
C VAL A 107 26.12 -3.80 -5.84
N ALA A 108 25.45 -2.67 -5.66
CA ALA A 108 26.09 -1.43 -5.23
C ALA A 108 26.70 -1.55 -3.81
N ALA A 109 26.01 -2.23 -2.89
CA ALA A 109 26.54 -2.52 -1.55
C ALA A 109 27.80 -3.40 -1.64
N ALA A 110 27.74 -4.49 -2.40
CA ALA A 110 28.90 -5.38 -2.59
C ALA A 110 30.10 -4.66 -3.23
N HIS A 111 29.87 -3.74 -4.17
CA HIS A 111 30.94 -2.91 -4.73
C HIS A 111 31.53 -1.95 -3.71
N THR A 112 30.70 -1.37 -2.84
CA THR A 112 31.15 -0.49 -1.76
C THR A 112 32.04 -1.26 -0.78
N GLU A 113 31.59 -2.42 -0.30
CA GLU A 113 32.36 -3.29 0.60
C GLU A 113 33.69 -3.73 -0.02
N ARG A 114 33.67 -4.12 -1.31
CA ARG A 114 34.90 -4.49 -2.05
C ARG A 114 35.88 -3.31 -2.11
N ASP A 115 35.38 -2.11 -2.42
CA ASP A 115 36.22 -0.94 -2.58
C ASP A 115 36.80 -0.47 -1.23
N GLU A 116 36.05 -0.61 -0.14
CA GLU A 116 36.53 -0.39 1.23
C GLU A 116 37.62 -1.41 1.59
N ALA A 117 37.38 -2.71 1.39
CA ALA A 117 38.38 -3.75 1.65
C ALA A 117 39.66 -3.55 0.82
N ARG A 118 39.54 -3.08 -0.43
CA ARG A 118 40.70 -2.76 -1.26
C ARG A 118 41.51 -1.60 -0.66
N ARG A 119 40.85 -0.53 -0.20
CA ARG A 119 41.52 0.62 0.43
C ARG A 119 42.22 0.19 1.72
N GLU A 120 41.56 -0.60 2.56
CA GLU A 120 42.17 -1.13 3.79
C GLU A 120 43.42 -1.98 3.49
N ALA A 121 43.37 -2.82 2.45
CA ALA A 121 44.52 -3.60 2.02
C ALA A 121 45.68 -2.73 1.50
N GLU A 122 45.37 -1.68 0.73
CA GLU A 122 46.36 -0.71 0.24
C GLU A 122 47.02 0.04 1.41
N ASP A 123 46.22 0.49 2.39
CA ASP A 123 46.70 1.18 3.60
C ASP A 123 47.57 0.26 4.47
N ALA A 124 47.15 -0.99 4.66
CA ALA A 124 47.92 -2.00 5.39
C ALA A 124 49.25 -2.31 4.69
N ALA A 125 49.25 -2.43 3.35
CA ALA A 125 50.46 -2.64 2.57
C ALA A 125 51.43 -1.45 2.71
N ALA A 126 50.92 -0.21 2.64
CA ALA A 126 51.71 1.00 2.82
C ALA A 126 52.29 1.09 4.25
N ALA A 127 51.50 0.76 5.27
CA ALA A 127 51.95 0.70 6.66
C ALA A 127 53.07 -0.35 6.85
N ALA A 128 52.91 -1.54 6.26
CA ALA A 128 53.92 -2.59 6.31
C ALA A 128 55.24 -2.17 5.61
N VAL A 129 55.17 -1.43 4.50
CA VAL A 129 56.37 -0.86 3.85
C VAL A 129 57.07 0.13 4.77
N ARG A 130 56.34 1.07 5.39
CA ARG A 130 56.91 2.05 6.33
C ARG A 130 57.56 1.36 7.53
N ALA A 131 56.88 0.42 8.16
CA ALA A 131 57.41 -0.35 9.29
C ALA A 131 58.71 -1.11 8.92
N ARG A 132 58.79 -1.68 7.71
CA ARG A 132 60.02 -2.32 7.21
C ARG A 132 61.15 -1.32 7.00
N GLN A 133 60.87 -0.11 6.52
CA GLN A 133 61.88 0.93 6.35
C GLN A 133 62.39 1.41 7.71
N GLU A 134 61.50 1.70 8.65
CA GLU A 134 61.84 2.10 10.01
C GLU A 134 62.68 1.03 10.72
N ALA A 135 62.31 -0.25 10.58
CA ALA A 135 63.08 -1.36 11.14
C ALA A 135 64.50 -1.46 10.53
N ARG A 136 64.64 -1.25 9.22
CA ARG A 136 65.96 -1.23 8.55
C ARG A 136 66.84 -0.09 9.05
N THR A 137 66.26 1.11 9.19
CA THR A 137 66.97 2.27 9.74
C THR A 137 67.40 2.02 11.18
N ALA A 138 66.51 1.51 12.03
CA ALA A 138 66.83 1.20 13.42
C ALA A 138 67.95 0.14 13.55
N VAL A 139 67.96 -0.87 12.68
CA VAL A 139 69.05 -1.86 12.63
C VAL A 139 70.37 -1.20 12.21
N ALA A 140 70.37 -0.37 11.16
CA ALA A 140 71.55 0.34 10.70
C ALA A 140 72.12 1.29 11.77
N ASP A 141 71.25 2.04 12.45
CA ASP A 141 71.63 2.95 13.53
C ASP A 141 72.26 2.21 14.71
N ARG A 142 71.68 1.05 15.09
CA ARG A 142 72.23 0.16 16.12
C ARG A 142 73.61 -0.36 15.74
N ASP A 143 73.78 -0.83 14.52
CA ASP A 143 75.05 -1.40 14.05
C ASP A 143 76.13 -0.31 13.99
N ALA A 144 75.80 0.88 13.47
CA ALA A 144 76.70 2.02 13.49
C ALA A 144 77.07 2.49 14.91
N ALA A 145 76.13 2.39 15.87
CA ALA A 145 76.41 2.69 17.27
C ALA A 145 77.37 1.67 17.90
N ARG A 146 77.23 0.38 17.59
CA ARG A 146 78.17 -0.67 18.02
C ARG A 146 79.57 -0.44 17.47
N GLU A 147 79.71 -0.19 16.16
CA GLU A 147 81.01 0.08 15.54
C GLU A 147 81.69 1.33 16.12
N ARG A 148 80.93 2.34 16.53
CA ARG A 148 81.48 3.51 17.24
C ARG A 148 81.97 3.13 18.64
N ALA A 149 81.21 2.32 19.38
CA ALA A 149 81.60 1.86 20.70
C ALA A 149 82.88 1.01 20.64
N ASP A 150 82.96 0.05 19.71
CA ASP A 150 84.12 -0.83 19.58
C ASP A 150 85.41 -0.02 19.29
N ARG A 151 85.34 1.01 18.44
CA ARG A 151 86.47 1.90 18.15
C ARG A 151 86.92 2.81 19.31
N THR A 152 86.10 2.98 20.34
CA THR A 152 86.47 3.79 21.52
C THR A 152 87.16 2.99 22.62
N VAL A 153 87.20 1.66 22.50
CA VAL A 153 87.81 0.75 23.48
C VAL A 153 89.23 0.32 23.07
N GLU A 154 89.63 0.58 21.82
CA GLU A 154 90.98 0.33 21.26
C GLU A 154 91.88 1.57 21.36
#